data_AF-A0A1S8Y0N3-F1
#
_entry.id   AF-A0A1S8Y0N3-F1
#
_cell.length_a   1.000
_cell.length_b   1.000
_cell.length_c   1.000
_cell.angle_alpha   90.00
_cell.angle_beta   90.00
_cell.angle_gamma   90.00
#
_symmetry.space_group_name_H-M   'P 1'
#
loop_
_entity.id
_entity.type
_entity.pdbx_description
1 polymer ?
#
loop_
_entity_poly.entity_id
_entity_poly.type
_entity_poly.pdbx_seq_one_letter_code
_entity_poly.pdbx_strand_id
1 'polypeptide(L)'
;ARPLHFGQVYATLSRLLRNGLVEVDSVEAGEGPDRKRYAITEAGVTDVRRWLSQPEKPEPYLHSVLYTKVVLALLTGRSAADLLDTQRAEHLRLMRELTRRRDSGDLAERLICDHALFHLEADLRWLELTAARLDELAEAVRR
;
A
#
# COMPACT_ATOMS: atom_id res chain seq x y z
N ALA A 1 -4.03 -3.34 4.36
CA ALA A 1 -2.82 -3.32 5.19
C ALA A 1 -2.07 -4.64 5.02
N ARG A 2 -0.73 -4.61 4.91
CA ARG A 2 0.07 -5.85 4.88
C ARG A 2 0.07 -6.42 6.31
N PRO A 3 -0.27 -7.70 6.53
CA PRO A 3 -0.30 -8.27 7.87
C PRO A 3 1.10 -8.22 8.51
N LEU A 4 1.18 -7.67 9.72
CA LEU A 4 2.45 -7.62 10.47
C LEU A 4 2.67 -8.96 11.16
N HIS A 5 3.84 -9.57 10.93
CA HIS A 5 4.22 -10.80 11.63
C HIS A 5 4.50 -10.51 13.11
N PHE A 6 4.05 -11.40 14.00
CA PHE A 6 4.26 -11.27 15.45
C PHE A 6 5.74 -11.03 15.82
N GLY A 7 6.68 -11.74 15.19
CA GLY A 7 8.12 -11.53 15.41
C GLY A 7 8.59 -10.10 15.11
N GLN A 8 8.00 -9.46 14.09
CA GLN A 8 8.30 -8.06 13.74
C GLN A 8 7.75 -7.09 14.78
N VAL A 9 6.58 -7.39 15.37
CA VAL A 9 6.01 -6.59 16.47
C VAL A 9 6.94 -6.63 17.68
N TYR A 10 7.37 -7.81 18.13
CA TYR A 10 8.26 -7.94 19.28
C TYR A 10 9.64 -7.32 19.06
N ALA A 11 10.22 -7.49 17.86
CA ALA A 11 11.47 -6.83 17.51
C ALA A 11 11.35 -5.30 17.55
N THR A 12 10.21 -4.76 17.08
CA THR A 12 9.93 -3.33 17.09
C THR A 12 9.74 -2.81 18.52
N LEU A 13 8.92 -3.48 19.34
CA LEU A 13 8.72 -3.12 20.75
C LEU A 13 10.05 -3.12 21.53
N SER A 14 10.89 -4.13 21.30
CA SER A 14 12.23 -4.19 21.92
C SER A 14 13.12 -3.01 21.51
N ARG A 15 13.03 -2.55 20.26
CA ARG A 15 13.78 -1.37 19.79
C ARG A 15 13.23 -0.08 20.37
N LEU A 16 11.90 0.08 20.44
CA LEU A 16 11.28 1.25 21.05
C LEU A 16 11.66 1.35 22.54
N LEU A 17 11.70 0.23 23.26
CA LEU A 17 12.13 0.16 24.66
C LEU A 17 13.60 0.56 24.81
N ARG A 18 14.50 0.00 23.98
CA ARG A 18 15.93 0.39 23.98
C ARG A 18 16.15 1.86 23.68
N ASN A 19 15.30 2.46 22.83
CA ASN A 19 15.36 3.86 22.46
C ASN A 19 14.66 4.78 23.49
N GLY A 20 14.09 4.24 24.57
CA GLY A 20 13.39 5.01 25.61
C GLY A 20 12.06 5.63 25.14
N LEU A 21 11.50 5.17 24.02
CA LEU A 21 10.24 5.68 23.46
C LEU A 21 9.00 5.01 24.08
N VAL A 22 9.20 3.83 24.65
CA VAL A 22 8.21 3.11 25.46
C VAL A 22 8.90 2.52 26.68
N GLU A 23 8.13 2.20 27.72
CA GLU A 23 8.58 1.49 28.92
C GLU A 23 7.69 0.28 29.20
N VAL A 24 8.16 -0.65 30.03
CA VAL A 24 7.33 -1.77 30.49
C VAL A 24 6.52 -1.30 31.69
N ASP A 25 5.22 -1.13 31.47
CA ASP A 25 4.26 -0.67 32.48
C ASP A 25 3.91 -1.80 33.47
N SER A 26 3.66 -3.00 32.93
CA SER A 26 3.32 -4.17 33.75
C SER A 26 3.65 -5.48 33.05
N VAL A 27 3.84 -6.52 33.85
CA VAL A 27 4.00 -7.91 33.39
C VAL A 27 2.84 -8.71 33.95
N GLU A 28 1.95 -9.15 33.08
CA GLU A 28 0.81 -9.97 33.48
C GLU A 28 1.18 -11.45 33.37
N ALA A 29 1.11 -12.15 34.51
CA ALA A 29 1.22 -13.60 34.55
C ALA A 29 -0.12 -14.25 34.13
N GLY A 30 -0.04 -15.28 33.29
CA GLY A 30 -1.20 -16.09 32.87
C GLY A 30 -0.79 -17.55 32.62
N GLU A 31 -1.70 -18.39 32.11
CA GLU A 31 -1.41 -19.81 31.78
C GLU A 31 -0.41 -20.01 30.61
N GLY A 32 0.21 -18.93 30.11
CA GLY A 32 1.19 -18.95 29.03
C GLY A 32 2.31 -17.93 29.27
N PRO A 33 3.12 -17.58 28.24
CA PRO A 33 4.23 -16.65 28.40
C PRO A 33 3.78 -15.30 28.97
N ASP A 34 4.57 -14.75 29.89
CA ASP A 34 4.34 -13.44 30.50
C ASP A 34 4.01 -12.36 29.46
N ARG A 35 2.88 -11.69 29.65
CA ARG A 35 2.45 -10.61 28.76
C ARG A 35 2.97 -9.28 29.27
N LYS A 36 3.92 -8.69 28.55
CA LYS A 36 4.42 -7.34 28.84
C LYS A 36 3.47 -6.30 28.26
N ARG A 37 2.92 -5.44 29.11
CA ARG A 37 2.25 -4.20 28.71
C ARG A 37 3.29 -3.09 28.60
N TYR A 38 3.19 -2.33 27.51
CA TYR A 38 4.09 -1.21 27.24
C TYR A 38 3.31 0.11 27.34
N ALA A 39 3.88 1.10 28.01
CA ALA A 39 3.38 2.46 28.02
C ALA A 39 4.30 3.36 27.18
N ILE A 40 3.72 4.36 26.50
CA ILE A 40 4.49 5.37 25.77
C ILE A 40 5.10 6.37 26.76
N THR A 41 6.36 6.76 26.55
CA THR A 41 7.03 7.78 27.37
C THR A 41 6.81 9.18 26.79
N GLU A 42 7.16 10.24 27.53
CA GLU A 42 7.18 11.62 27.00
C GLU A 42 8.08 11.78 25.76
N ALA A 43 9.21 11.05 25.74
CA ALA A 43 10.08 10.99 24.56
C ALA A 43 9.36 10.34 23.37
N GLY A 44 8.61 9.26 23.60
CA GLY A 44 7.76 8.63 22.59
C GLY A 44 6.66 9.55 22.07
N VAL A 45 5.98 10.27 22.96
CA VAL A 45 4.94 11.25 22.56
C VAL A 45 5.54 12.37 21.71
N THR A 46 6.72 12.88 22.08
CA THR A 46 7.43 13.90 21.31
C THR A 46 7.85 13.39 19.94
N ASP A 47 8.30 12.13 19.85
CA ASP A 47 8.67 11.49 18.59
C ASP A 47 7.46 11.33 17.66
N VAL A 48 6.32 10.86 18.18
CA VAL A 48 5.05 10.77 17.42
C VAL A 48 4.59 12.14 16.95
N ARG A 49 4.64 13.18 17.80
CA ARG A 49 4.29 14.56 17.39
C ARG A 49 5.17 15.05 16.26
N ARG A 50 6.48 14.79 16.34
CA ARG A 50 7.42 15.12 15.27
C ARG A 50 7.05 14.39 13.98
N TRP A 51 6.82 13.08 14.05
CA TRP A 51 6.43 12.28 12.89
C TRP A 51 5.13 12.78 12.24
N LEU A 52 4.09 13.07 13.03
CA LEU A 52 2.82 13.61 12.53
C LEU A 52 2.95 14.97 11.83
N SER A 53 3.98 15.75 12.18
CA SER A 53 4.26 17.05 11.56
C SER A 53 5.10 16.97 10.28
N GLN A 54 5.67 15.80 9.98
CA GLN A 54 6.50 15.62 8.80
C GLN A 54 5.62 15.30 7.59
N PRO A 55 5.74 16.05 6.48
CA PRO A 55 4.99 15.75 5.28
C PRO A 55 5.54 14.47 4.64
N GLU A 56 4.63 13.60 4.20
CA GLU A 56 4.98 12.49 3.34
C GLU A 56 5.38 13.03 1.96
N LYS A 57 6.53 12.58 1.43
CA LYS A 57 6.97 13.00 0.10
C LYS A 57 6.07 12.35 -0.94
N PRO A 58 5.59 13.09 -1.96
CA PRO A 58 4.96 12.49 -3.12
C PRO A 58 5.96 11.54 -3.77
N GLU A 59 5.62 10.25 -3.86
CA GLU A 59 6.47 9.27 -4.52
C GLU A 59 6.17 9.30 -6.03
N PRO A 60 7.15 9.67 -6.89
CA PRO A 60 6.91 9.69 -8.32
C PRO A 60 6.78 8.26 -8.84
N TYR A 61 5.59 7.89 -9.31
CA TYR A 61 5.29 6.60 -9.93
C TYR A 61 5.88 6.47 -11.36
N LEU A 62 7.19 6.62 -11.48
CA LEU A 62 7.91 6.59 -12.77
C LEU A 62 8.25 5.15 -13.24
N HIS A 63 8.24 4.17 -12.34
CA HIS A 63 8.68 2.79 -12.63
C HIS A 63 7.58 1.76 -12.36
N SER A 64 6.58 1.73 -13.24
CA SER A 64 5.50 0.73 -13.18
C SER A 64 5.93 -0.61 -13.78
N VAL A 65 5.88 -1.69 -13.00
CA VAL A 65 6.07 -3.08 -13.48
C VAL A 65 5.12 -3.39 -14.64
N LEU A 66 3.91 -2.84 -14.60
CA LEU A 66 2.91 -3.04 -15.65
C LEU A 66 3.34 -2.39 -16.97
N TYR A 67 3.92 -1.18 -16.92
CA TYR A 67 4.47 -0.54 -18.11
C TYR A 67 5.59 -1.38 -18.73
N THR A 68 6.51 -1.92 -17.91
CA THR A 68 7.53 -2.86 -18.38
C THR A 68 6.92 -4.08 -19.07
N LYS A 69 5.85 -4.66 -18.52
CA LYS A 69 5.13 -5.78 -19.15
C LYS A 69 4.52 -5.42 -20.49
N VAL A 70 3.93 -4.22 -20.63
CA VAL A 70 3.38 -3.71 -21.89
C VAL A 70 4.49 -3.62 -22.95
N VAL A 71 5.61 -2.97 -22.62
CA VAL A 71 6.75 -2.83 -23.53
C VAL A 71 7.31 -4.19 -23.95
N LEU A 72 7.48 -5.13 -23.00
CA LEU A 72 7.96 -6.48 -23.30
C LEU A 72 6.97 -7.26 -24.17
N ALA A 73 5.66 -7.12 -23.95
CA ALA A 73 4.66 -7.75 -24.80
C ALA A 73 4.80 -7.25 -26.25
N LEU A 74 4.94 -5.94 -26.45
CA LEU A 74 5.15 -5.34 -27.78
C LEU A 74 6.45 -5.83 -28.45
N LEU A 75 7.58 -5.81 -27.72
CA LEU A 75 8.88 -6.28 -28.24
C LEU A 75 8.89 -7.76 -28.61
N THR A 76 8.06 -8.57 -27.95
CA THR A 76 7.99 -10.01 -28.18
C THR A 76 6.84 -10.43 -29.09
N GLY A 77 6.12 -9.47 -29.69
CA GLY A 77 4.99 -9.73 -30.59
C GLY A 77 3.77 -10.34 -29.88
N ARG A 78 3.64 -10.19 -28.56
CA ARG A 78 2.49 -10.63 -27.77
C ARG A 78 1.45 -9.51 -27.67
N SER A 79 0.19 -9.89 -27.44
CA SER A 79 -0.89 -8.90 -27.26
C SER A 79 -0.71 -8.10 -25.97
N ALA A 80 -0.26 -6.85 -26.11
CA ALA A 80 -0.26 -5.90 -25.00
C ALA A 80 -1.69 -5.39 -24.67
N ALA A 81 -2.61 -5.44 -25.63
CA ALA A 81 -4.02 -5.11 -25.41
C ALA A 81 -4.68 -6.10 -24.43
N ASP A 82 -4.51 -7.41 -24.66
CA ASP A 82 -5.05 -8.45 -23.78
C ASP A 82 -4.49 -8.33 -22.35
N LEU A 83 -3.21 -7.95 -22.25
CA LEU A 83 -2.54 -7.71 -20.97
C LEU A 83 -3.17 -6.53 -20.22
N LEU A 84 -3.44 -5.42 -20.91
CA LEU A 84 -4.12 -4.26 -20.33
C LEU A 84 -5.57 -4.57 -19.95
N ASP A 85 -6.29 -5.35 -20.77
CA ASP A 85 -7.67 -5.76 -20.48
C ASP A 85 -7.75 -6.69 -19.27
N THR A 86 -6.83 -7.65 -19.16
CA THR A 86 -6.71 -8.51 -17.97
C THR A 86 -6.44 -7.68 -16.73
N GLN A 87 -5.54 -6.71 -16.83
CA GLN A 87 -5.21 -5.84 -15.71
C GLN A 87 -6.40 -4.93 -15.34
N ARG A 88 -7.15 -4.41 -16.32
CA ARG A 88 -8.37 -3.62 -16.10
C ARG A 88 -9.41 -4.44 -15.34
N ALA A 89 -9.62 -5.70 -15.70
CA ALA A 89 -10.58 -6.58 -15.02
C ALA A 89 -10.24 -6.76 -13.53
N GLU A 90 -8.96 -6.93 -13.18
CA GLU A 90 -8.53 -7.03 -11.78
C GLU A 90 -8.71 -5.73 -11.00
N HIS A 91 -8.41 -4.57 -11.61
CA HIS A 91 -8.67 -3.27 -10.97
C HIS A 91 -10.16 -3.09 -10.67
N LEU A 92 -11.03 -3.39 -11.63
CA LEU A 92 -12.49 -3.31 -11.44
C LEU A 92 -12.99 -4.29 -10.38
N ARG A 93 -12.38 -5.49 -10.27
CA ARG A 93 -12.72 -6.46 -9.23
C ARG A 93 -12.39 -5.92 -7.84
N LEU A 94 -11.19 -5.39 -7.65
CA LEU A 94 -10.77 -4.80 -6.37
C LEU A 94 -11.59 -3.55 -6.04
N MET A 95 -11.90 -2.71 -7.04
CA MET A 95 -12.75 -1.54 -6.85
C MET A 95 -14.12 -1.93 -6.27
N ARG A 96 -14.77 -2.96 -6.83
CA ARG A 96 -16.04 -3.49 -6.28
C ARG A 96 -15.91 -4.00 -4.84
N GLU A 97 -14.79 -4.64 -4.50
CA GLU A 97 -14.53 -5.12 -3.15
C GLU A 97 -14.39 -3.98 -2.15
N LEU A 98 -13.60 -2.96 -2.50
CA LEU A 98 -13.37 -1.78 -1.66
C LEU A 98 -14.63 -0.92 -1.52
N THR A 99 -15.43 -0.76 -2.58
CA THR A 99 -16.73 -0.09 -2.50
C THR A 99 -17.65 -0.76 -1.49
N ARG A 100 -17.75 -2.10 -1.52
CA ARG A 100 -18.57 -2.82 -0.52
C ARG A 100 -18.05 -2.61 0.90
N ARG A 101 -16.73 -2.71 1.12
CA ARG A 101 -16.12 -2.50 2.44
C ARG A 101 -16.35 -1.09 2.96
N ARG A 102 -16.18 -0.09 2.10
CA ARG A 102 -16.49 1.31 2.39
C ARG A 102 -17.94 1.46 2.84
N ASP A 103 -18.88 0.94 2.07
CA ASP A 103 -20.31 1.15 2.31
C ASP A 103 -20.79 0.47 3.62
N SER A 104 -20.11 -0.60 4.07
CA SER A 104 -20.40 -1.29 5.32
C SER A 104 -19.55 -0.84 6.53
N GLY A 105 -18.54 0.00 6.32
CA GLY A 105 -17.52 0.34 7.31
C GLY A 105 -17.85 1.58 8.15
N ASP A 106 -17.12 1.74 9.26
CA ASP A 106 -17.11 2.98 10.03
C ASP A 106 -16.37 4.11 9.28
N LEU A 107 -16.29 5.30 9.88
CA LEU A 107 -15.64 6.44 9.24
C LEU A 107 -14.17 6.16 8.87
N ALA A 108 -13.42 5.48 9.74
CA ALA A 108 -12.01 5.19 9.50
C ALA A 108 -11.85 4.23 8.32
N GLU A 109 -12.64 3.16 8.28
CA GLU A 109 -12.65 2.19 7.17
C GLU A 109 -13.07 2.86 5.86
N ARG A 110 -14.07 3.75 5.91
CA ARG A 110 -14.54 4.52 4.74
C ARG A 110 -13.44 5.37 4.14
N LEU A 111 -12.74 6.17 4.97
CA LEU A 111 -11.67 7.05 4.50
C LEU A 111 -10.50 6.27 3.88
N ILE A 112 -10.13 5.14 4.48
CA ILE A 112 -9.08 4.26 3.94
C ILE A 112 -9.51 3.66 2.59
N CYS A 113 -10.77 3.22 2.48
CA CYS A 113 -11.29 2.68 1.22
C CYS A 113 -11.40 3.73 0.13
N ASP A 114 -11.92 4.94 0.44
CA ASP A 114 -12.01 6.05 -0.52
C ASP A 114 -10.64 6.43 -1.07
N HIS A 115 -9.63 6.54 -0.20
CA HIS A 115 -8.26 6.81 -0.64
C HIS A 115 -7.77 5.73 -1.63
N ALA A 116 -7.97 4.44 -1.33
CA ALA A 116 -7.58 3.36 -2.23
C ALA A 116 -8.37 3.35 -3.55
N LEU A 117 -9.66 3.71 -3.51
CA LEU A 117 -10.51 3.81 -4.70
C LEU A 117 -10.03 4.93 -5.64
N PHE A 118 -9.61 6.08 -5.12
CA PHE A 118 -9.07 7.16 -5.95
C PHE A 118 -7.79 6.78 -6.69
N HIS A 119 -6.91 6.00 -6.05
CA HIS A 119 -5.72 5.46 -6.73
C HIS A 119 -6.10 4.46 -7.83
N LEU A 120 -7.05 3.57 -7.57
CA LEU A 120 -7.55 2.63 -8.60
C LEU A 120 -8.20 3.35 -9.78
N GLU A 121 -8.89 4.45 -9.54
CA GLU A 121 -9.45 5.28 -10.61
C GLU A 121 -8.35 5.91 -11.47
N ALA A 122 -7.30 6.44 -10.84
CA ALA A 122 -6.13 6.95 -11.56
C ALA A 122 -5.45 5.85 -12.40
N ASP A 123 -5.31 4.65 -11.85
CA ASP A 123 -4.75 3.50 -12.56
C ASP A 123 -5.61 3.10 -13.77
N LEU A 124 -6.94 3.05 -13.62
CA LEU A 124 -7.88 2.75 -14.70
C LEU A 124 -7.78 3.77 -15.84
N ARG A 125 -7.73 5.07 -15.50
CA ARG A 125 -7.53 6.15 -16.50
C ARG A 125 -6.21 5.97 -17.24
N TRP A 126 -5.15 5.57 -16.55
CA TRP A 126 -3.86 5.28 -17.19
C TRP A 126 -3.92 4.06 -18.11
N LEU A 127 -4.60 2.99 -17.71
CA LEU A 127 -4.81 1.80 -18.54
C LEU A 127 -5.52 2.14 -19.85
N GLU A 128 -6.59 2.94 -19.76
CA GLU A 128 -7.36 3.41 -20.92
C GLU A 128 -6.53 4.28 -21.84
N LEU A 129 -5.80 5.27 -21.29
CA LEU A 129 -4.90 6.12 -22.06
C LEU A 129 -3.82 5.30 -22.78
N THR A 130 -3.22 4.33 -22.10
CA THR A 130 -2.16 3.48 -22.65
C THR A 130 -2.70 2.58 -23.75
N ALA A 131 -3.88 1.98 -23.56
CA ALA A 131 -4.54 1.18 -24.59
C ALA A 131 -4.85 1.99 -25.84
N ALA A 132 -5.31 3.24 -25.69
CA ALA A 132 -5.59 4.14 -26.81
C ALA A 132 -4.35 4.55 -27.61
N ARG A 133 -3.16 4.49 -26.99
CA ARG A 133 -1.87 4.88 -27.60
C ARG A 133 -0.95 3.69 -27.88
N LEU A 134 -1.50 2.48 -27.88
CA LEU A 134 -0.71 1.26 -27.96
C LEU A 134 0.02 1.12 -29.30
N ASP A 135 -0.62 1.56 -30.40
CA ASP A 135 -0.03 1.53 -31.73
C ASP A 135 1.16 2.49 -31.85
N GLU A 136 1.01 3.73 -31.37
CA GLU A 136 2.10 4.71 -31.29
C GLU A 136 3.29 4.16 -30.47
N LEU A 137 2.99 3.52 -29.34
CA LEU A 137 4.00 2.92 -28.48
C LEU A 137 4.70 1.75 -29.19
N ALA A 138 3.95 0.91 -29.92
CA ALA A 138 4.50 -0.20 -30.68
C ALA A 138 5.42 0.26 -31.81
N GLU A 139 5.12 1.38 -32.48
CA GLU A 139 6.02 2.00 -33.45
C GLU A 139 7.29 2.53 -32.78
N ALA A 140 7.16 3.25 -31.65
CA ALA A 140 8.29 3.86 -30.96
C ALA A 140 9.28 2.82 -30.41
N VAL A 141 8.78 1.70 -29.89
CA VAL A 141 9.60 0.65 -29.25
C VAL A 141 10.31 -0.25 -30.28
N ARG A 142 9.84 -0.28 -31.53
CA ARG A 142 10.48 -1.04 -32.63
C ARG A 142 11.58 -0.28 -33.36
N ARG A 143 11.72 1.04 -33.12
CA ARG A 143 12.83 1.86 -33.63
C ARG A 143 14.10 1.63 -32.80
#